data_AF-A0A1F9X399-F1
#
_entry.id   AF-A0A1F9X399-F1
#
_cell.length_a   1.000
_cell.length_b   1.000
_cell.length_c   1.000
_cell.angle_alpha   90.00
_cell.angle_beta   90.00
_cell.angle_gamma   90.00
#
_symmetry.space_group_name_H-M   'P 1'
#
loop_
_entity.id
_entity.type
_entity.pdbx_description
1 polymer ?
#
loop_
_entity_poly.entity_id
_entity_poly.type
_entity_poly.pdbx_seq_one_letter_code
_entity_poly.pdbx_strand_id
1 'polypeptide(L)'
;MGDGQHVWAAAEWVLMIRNCFVREESEKLILCCGIPQSWLAKMQPLTFGPAPTRFGDIHISIKPLKENILIEWRGDWFAKEPVIEVHLPGFAKTRVKFSTNSLTIEAPRLHRRGF
;
A
#
# COMPACT_ATOMS: atom_id res chain seq x y z
N MET A 1 18.72 15.50 26.75
CA MET A 1 18.12 14.16 26.61
C MET A 1 17.13 13.97 27.74
N GLY A 2 15.83 13.80 27.41
CA GLY A 2 14.76 13.42 28.35
C GLY A 2 13.58 14.40 28.47
N ASP A 3 12.75 14.58 27.42
CA ASP A 3 11.62 15.54 27.46
C ASP A 3 10.42 15.21 26.54
N GLY A 4 9.85 14.00 26.57
CA GLY A 4 8.47 13.76 26.07
C GLY A 4 8.18 13.94 24.55
N GLN A 5 9.09 14.52 23.76
CA GLN A 5 8.95 14.80 22.32
C GLN A 5 9.05 13.54 21.43
N HIS A 6 9.46 12.39 21.98
CA HIS A 6 9.66 11.17 21.20
C HIS A 6 8.37 10.48 20.76
N VAL A 7 7.27 10.67 21.52
CA VAL A 7 5.99 10.04 21.20
C VAL A 7 5.40 10.65 19.93
N TRP A 8 5.57 11.96 19.72
CA TRP A 8 5.12 12.62 18.49
C TRP A 8 5.87 12.11 17.27
N ALA A 9 7.22 12.10 17.30
CA ALA A 9 8.02 11.56 16.20
C ALA A 9 7.72 10.07 15.92
N ALA A 10 7.48 9.26 16.95
CA ALA A 10 7.07 7.87 16.78
C ALA A 10 5.68 7.75 16.13
N ALA A 11 4.71 8.57 16.55
CA ALA A 11 3.39 8.60 15.95
C ALA A 11 3.45 9.04 14.47
N GLU A 12 4.25 10.04 14.14
CA GLU A 12 4.45 10.47 12.75
C GLU A 12 5.10 9.39 11.90
N TRP A 13 6.08 8.67 12.44
CA TRP A 13 6.68 7.54 11.74
C TRP A 13 5.66 6.43 11.47
N VAL A 14 4.84 6.06 12.47
CA VAL A 14 3.78 5.07 12.29
C VAL A 14 2.75 5.54 11.26
N LEU A 15 2.34 6.81 11.29
CA LEU A 15 1.43 7.38 10.30
C LEU A 15 2.04 7.40 8.90
N MET A 16 3.33 7.72 8.77
CA MET A 16 4.06 7.68 7.51
C MET A 16 4.07 6.25 6.95
N ILE A 17 4.47 5.25 7.75
CA ILE A 17 4.50 3.84 7.32
C ILE A 17 3.10 3.37 6.94
N ARG A 18 2.08 3.67 7.76
CA ARG A 18 0.69 3.35 7.43
C ARG A 18 0.29 3.95 6.09
N ASN A 19 0.56 5.24 5.88
CA ASN A 19 0.22 5.95 4.64
C ASN A 19 1.00 5.47 3.42
N CYS A 20 2.12 4.75 3.59
CA CYS A 20 2.77 4.05 2.49
C CYS A 20 1.89 2.92 1.94
N PHE A 21 1.19 2.19 2.81
CA PHE A 21 0.35 1.05 2.45
C PHE A 21 -1.11 1.41 2.21
N VAL A 22 -1.69 2.26 3.06
CA VAL A 22 -3.11 2.63 3.01
C VAL A 22 -3.29 4.08 3.43
N ARG A 23 -3.96 4.84 2.56
CA ARG A 23 -4.39 6.21 2.85
C ARG A 23 -5.86 6.37 2.53
N GLU A 24 -6.57 7.08 3.37
CA GLU A 24 -7.98 7.39 3.18
C GLU A 24 -8.12 8.77 2.52
N GLU A 25 -8.87 8.84 1.42
CA GLU A 25 -9.14 10.08 0.72
C GLU A 25 -10.63 10.19 0.42
N SER A 26 -11.35 11.10 1.07
CA SER A 26 -12.82 11.21 0.91
C SER A 26 -13.48 9.82 1.01
N GLU A 27 -14.28 9.38 0.03
CA GLU A 27 -14.98 8.09 0.07
C GLU A 27 -14.19 6.91 -0.53
N LYS A 28 -12.85 6.96 -0.53
CA LYS A 28 -12.00 5.91 -1.09
C LYS A 28 -10.75 5.58 -0.26
N LEU A 29 -10.24 4.37 -0.50
CA LEU A 29 -8.94 3.90 -0.04
C LEU A 29 -7.94 3.95 -1.19
N ILE A 30 -6.80 4.58 -0.93
CA ILE A 30 -5.62 4.55 -1.80
C ILE A 30 -4.64 3.54 -1.22
N LEU A 31 -4.32 2.50 -1.99
CA LEU A 31 -3.39 1.46 -1.59
C LEU A 31 -2.01 1.68 -2.21
N CYS A 32 -0.99 1.38 -1.42
CA CYS A 32 0.42 1.27 -1.82
C CYS A 32 1.06 2.57 -2.36
N CYS A 33 0.47 3.74 -2.12
CA CYS A 33 0.91 5.01 -2.73
C CYS A 33 2.29 5.51 -2.29
N GLY A 34 2.77 5.08 -1.12
CA GLY A 34 4.07 5.51 -0.60
C GLY A 34 5.09 4.38 -0.53
N ILE A 35 4.87 3.24 -1.19
CA ILE A 35 5.83 2.13 -1.17
C ILE A 35 7.10 2.53 -1.93
N PRO A 36 8.27 2.58 -1.26
CA PRO A 36 9.52 2.91 -1.93
C PRO A 36 9.92 1.81 -2.92
N GLN A 37 10.43 2.21 -4.09
CA GLN A 37 10.94 1.24 -5.08
C GLN A 37 12.08 0.39 -4.53
N SER A 38 12.88 0.92 -3.60
CA SER A 38 13.95 0.18 -2.93
C SER A 38 13.43 -0.98 -2.06
N TRP A 39 12.18 -0.93 -1.60
CA TRP A 39 11.56 -2.05 -0.88
C TRP A 39 11.14 -3.15 -1.86
N LEU A 40 10.55 -2.78 -3.00
CA LEU A 40 10.17 -3.71 -4.06
C LEU A 40 11.39 -4.41 -4.68
N ALA A 41 12.50 -3.67 -4.87
CA ALA A 41 13.74 -4.19 -5.44
C ALA A 41 14.37 -5.33 -4.61
N LYS A 42 14.00 -5.48 -3.33
CA LYS A 42 14.44 -6.60 -2.50
C LYS A 42 13.78 -7.94 -2.88
N MET A 43 12.76 -7.93 -3.73
CA MET A 43 12.03 -9.12 -4.17
C MET A 43 11.49 -9.96 -3.00
N GLN A 44 11.09 -9.27 -1.92
CA GLN A 44 10.49 -9.89 -0.73
C GLN A 44 9.05 -9.41 -0.57
N PRO A 45 8.14 -10.28 -0.08
CA PRO A 45 6.78 -9.86 0.24
C PRO A 45 6.77 -8.74 1.30
N LEU A 46 5.93 -7.73 1.08
CA LEU A 46 5.64 -6.68 2.04
C LEU A 46 4.22 -6.88 2.56
N THR A 47 4.04 -6.87 3.87
CA THR A 47 2.71 -7.00 4.49
C THR A 47 2.47 -5.88 5.48
N PHE A 48 1.22 -5.45 5.58
CA PHE A 48 0.78 -4.45 6.55
C PHE A 48 -0.66 -4.73 6.97
N GLY A 49 -0.92 -4.70 8.27
CA GLY A 49 -2.26 -4.81 8.84
C GLY A 49 -2.34 -5.75 10.05
N PRO A 50 -3.51 -5.81 10.73
CA PRO A 50 -4.73 -5.06 10.41
C PRO A 50 -4.51 -3.54 10.56
N ALA A 51 -4.88 -2.79 9.55
CA ALA A 51 -4.78 -1.33 9.53
C ALA A 51 -6.18 -0.74 9.68
N PRO A 52 -6.48 -0.02 10.79
CA PRO A 52 -7.79 0.56 10.97
C PRO A 52 -8.02 1.69 9.99
N THR A 53 -9.21 1.75 9.39
CA THR A 53 -9.69 2.84 8.53
C THR A 53 -11.11 3.22 8.95
N ARG A 54 -11.65 4.34 8.44
CA ARG A 54 -13.06 4.68 8.67
C ARG A 54 -14.05 3.66 8.11
N PHE A 55 -13.61 2.80 7.19
CA PHE A 55 -14.45 1.83 6.50
C PHE A 55 -14.39 0.43 7.16
N GLY A 56 -13.46 0.21 8.08
CA GLY A 56 -13.11 -1.09 8.63
C GLY A 56 -11.61 -1.37 8.61
N ASP A 57 -11.20 -2.51 9.13
CA ASP A 57 -9.81 -2.92 9.12
C ASP A 57 -9.41 -3.48 7.76
N ILE A 58 -8.17 -3.22 7.33
CA ILE A 58 -7.62 -3.78 6.10
C ILE A 58 -6.25 -4.43 6.33
N HIS A 59 -6.05 -5.60 5.73
CA HIS A 59 -4.75 -6.24 5.57
C HIS A 59 -4.31 -6.10 4.12
N ILE A 60 -3.03 -5.82 3.90
CA ILE A 60 -2.45 -5.62 2.56
C ILE A 60 -1.19 -6.47 2.43
N SER A 61 -1.02 -7.14 1.28
CA SER A 61 0.16 -7.89 0.91
C SER A 61 0.60 -7.48 -0.50
N ILE A 62 1.89 -7.18 -0.65
CA ILE A 62 2.53 -6.88 -1.93
C ILE A 62 3.57 -7.96 -2.17
N LYS A 63 3.41 -8.72 -3.24
CA LYS A 63 4.28 -9.83 -3.62
C LYS A 63 4.96 -9.49 -4.95
N PRO A 64 6.22 -9.00 -4.92
CA PRO A 64 7.02 -8.88 -6.12
C PRO A 64 7.27 -10.27 -6.72
N LEU A 65 6.86 -10.48 -7.97
CA LEU A 65 7.13 -11.67 -8.78
C LEU A 65 8.11 -11.29 -9.90
N LYS A 66 8.59 -12.27 -10.67
CA LYS A 66 9.63 -12.02 -11.70
C LYS A 66 9.25 -10.97 -12.74
N GLU A 67 7.99 -10.97 -13.18
CA GLU A 67 7.51 -10.13 -14.30
C GLU A 67 6.34 -9.23 -13.90
N ASN A 68 5.84 -9.37 -12.68
CA ASN A 68 4.63 -8.71 -12.21
C ASN A 68 4.69 -8.53 -10.70
N ILE A 69 3.79 -7.71 -10.18
CA ILE A 69 3.59 -7.50 -8.76
C ILE A 69 2.15 -7.85 -8.47
N LEU A 70 1.95 -8.81 -7.57
CA LEU A 70 0.65 -9.17 -7.05
C LEU A 70 0.38 -8.37 -5.78
N ILE A 71 -0.69 -7.60 -5.78
CA ILE A 71 -1.17 -6.84 -4.63
C ILE A 71 -2.46 -7.51 -4.17
N GLU A 72 -2.51 -7.92 -2.92
CA GLU A 72 -3.68 -8.54 -2.30
C GLU A 72 -4.10 -7.71 -1.10
N TRP A 73 -5.40 -7.66 -0.84
CA TRP A 73 -5.94 -7.08 0.38
C TRP A 73 -7.12 -7.88 0.90
N ARG A 74 -7.37 -7.75 2.20
CA ARG A 74 -8.58 -8.25 2.84
C ARG A 74 -9.12 -7.13 3.72
N GLY A 75 -10.33 -6.70 3.43
CA GLY A 75 -11.04 -5.74 4.26
C GLY A 75 -12.15 -6.41 5.07
N ASP A 76 -12.20 -6.10 6.36
CA ASP A 76 -13.30 -6.43 7.25
C ASP A 76 -14.12 -5.14 7.44
N TRP A 77 -15.02 -4.87 6.48
CA TRP A 77 -15.72 -3.59 6.35
C TRP A 77 -16.88 -3.44 7.35
N PHE A 78 -17.04 -2.25 7.93
CA PHE A 78 -18.18 -1.93 8.81
C PHE A 78 -19.51 -1.88 8.04
N ALA A 79 -19.48 -1.49 6.77
CA ALA A 79 -20.64 -1.38 5.91
C ALA A 79 -20.30 -1.89 4.49
N LYS A 80 -20.54 -1.08 3.46
CA LYS A 80 -20.15 -1.43 2.08
C LYS A 80 -18.64 -1.31 1.89
N GLU A 81 -18.11 -2.13 1.00
CA GLU A 81 -16.74 -1.99 0.50
C GLU A 81 -16.52 -0.58 -0.07
N PRO A 82 -15.47 0.15 0.34
CA PRO A 82 -15.15 1.46 -0.21
C PRO A 82 -14.61 1.35 -1.63
N VAL A 83 -14.55 2.47 -2.35
CA VAL A 83 -13.80 2.49 -3.62
C VAL A 83 -12.32 2.29 -3.31
N ILE A 84 -11.67 1.35 -4.01
CA ILE A 84 -10.25 1.05 -3.86
C ILE A 84 -9.50 1.46 -5.13
N GLU A 85 -8.45 2.24 -4.96
CA GLU A 85 -7.48 2.55 -6.01
C GLU A 85 -6.08 2.12 -5.57
N VAL A 86 -5.36 1.45 -6.46
CA VAL A 86 -3.97 1.04 -6.25
C VAL A 86 -3.05 2.03 -6.95
N HIS A 87 -2.14 2.66 -6.20
CA HIS A 87 -1.25 3.73 -6.68
C HIS A 87 0.21 3.36 -6.46
N LEU A 88 0.67 2.20 -6.93
CA LEU A 88 2.06 1.81 -6.72
C LEU A 88 3.04 2.75 -7.48
N PRO A 89 4.01 3.39 -6.80
CA PRO A 89 4.93 4.32 -7.48
C PRO A 89 5.73 3.67 -8.63
N GLY A 90 5.68 4.30 -9.80
CA GLY A 90 6.28 3.76 -11.03
C GLY A 90 5.32 2.91 -11.88
N PHE A 91 4.06 2.77 -11.47
CA PHE A 91 3.02 2.02 -12.17
C PHE A 91 1.80 2.89 -12.45
N ALA A 92 0.95 2.43 -13.37
CA ALA A 92 -0.32 3.09 -13.65
C ALA A 92 -1.28 2.98 -12.45
N LYS A 93 -1.90 4.11 -12.08
CA LYS A 93 -2.96 4.13 -11.07
C LYS A 93 -4.15 3.33 -11.57
N THR A 94 -4.61 2.38 -10.76
CA THR A 94 -5.66 1.44 -11.18
C THR A 94 -6.79 1.46 -10.17
N ARG A 95 -8.00 1.79 -10.64
CA ARG A 95 -9.23 1.61 -9.85
C ARG A 95 -9.65 0.14 -9.92
N VAL A 96 -9.89 -0.46 -8.77
CA VAL A 96 -10.27 -1.87 -8.70
C VAL A 96 -11.79 -2.01 -8.75
N LYS A 97 -12.26 -3.13 -9.33
CA LYS A 97 -13.67 -3.52 -9.28
C LYS A 97 -14.04 -3.94 -7.84
N PHE A 98 -15.27 -3.66 -7.44
CA PHE A 98 -15.80 -4.17 -6.17
C PHE A 98 -15.79 -5.70 -6.12
N SER A 99 -15.81 -6.24 -4.91
CA SER A 99 -15.79 -7.67 -4.61
C SER A 99 -14.54 -8.39 -5.16
N THR A 100 -13.46 -7.63 -5.36
CA THR A 100 -12.15 -8.14 -5.73
C THR A 100 -11.19 -7.89 -4.58
N ASN A 101 -10.27 -8.81 -4.34
CA ASN A 101 -9.32 -8.76 -3.23
C ASN A 101 -7.86 -8.73 -3.70
N SER A 102 -7.63 -8.62 -5.01
CA SER A 102 -6.29 -8.64 -5.59
C SER A 102 -6.20 -7.89 -6.91
N LEU A 103 -5.00 -7.44 -7.24
CA LEU A 103 -4.63 -6.83 -8.51
C LEU A 103 -3.21 -7.28 -8.88
N THR A 104 -3.05 -7.80 -10.09
CA THR A 104 -1.73 -8.07 -10.66
C THR A 104 -1.37 -6.93 -11.60
N ILE A 105 -0.19 -6.34 -11.41
CA ILE A 105 0.33 -5.28 -12.27
C ILE A 105 1.62 -5.77 -12.93
N GLU A 106 1.76 -5.59 -14.24
CA GLU A 106 2.99 -5.92 -14.95
C GLU A 106 4.13 -4.99 -14.50
N ALA A 107 5.30 -5.57 -14.21
CA ALA A 107 6.49 -4.80 -13.93
C ALA A 107 6.88 -4.03 -15.20
N PRO A 108 7.01 -2.68 -15.17
CA PRO A 108 7.55 -1.97 -16.32
C PRO A 108 8.93 -2.57 -16.60
N ARG A 109 9.14 -3.03 -17.84
CA ARG A 109 10.44 -3.53 -18.28
C ARG A 109 11.46 -2.44 -17.93
N LEU A 110 12.30 -2.67 -16.91
CA LEU A 110 13.38 -1.75 -16.59
C LEU A 110 14.25 -1.67 -17.85
N HIS A 111 14.06 -0.62 -18.63
CA HIS A 111 15.00 -0.27 -19.68
C HIS A 111 16.31 -0.02 -18.94
N ARG A 112 17.27 -0.95 -19.09
CA ARG A 112 18.63 -0.78 -18.59
C ARG A 112 19.14 0.54 -19.19
N ARG A 113 19.04 1.64 -18.43
CA ARG A 113 19.87 2.81 -18.71
C ARG A 113 21.28 2.36 -18.35
N GLY A 114 22.02 1.94 -19.38
CA GLY A 114 23.45 1.73 -19.28
C GLY A 114 24.10 3.00 -18.76
N PHE A 115 24.96 2.82 -17.76
CA PHE A 115 26.09 3.71 -17.55
C PHE A 115 27.26 3.17 -18.36
#